data_AF-A0A834BQM6-F1
#
_entry.id   AF-A0A834BQM6-F1
#
_cell.length_a   1.000
_cell.length_b   1.000
_cell.length_c   1.000
_cell.angle_alpha   90.00
_cell.angle_beta   90.00
_cell.angle_gamma   90.00
#
_symmetry.space_group_name_H-M   'P 1'
#
loop_
_entity.id
_entity.type
_entity.pdbx_description
1 polymer ?
#
loop_
_entity_poly.entity_id
_entity_poly.type
_entity_poly.pdbx_seq_one_letter_code
_entity_poly.pdbx_strand_id
1 'polypeptide(L)'
;MSVFTLTLLLCRSHPHVWLLFCSFSSPQFDKAYAYGIRHMYGKEGKRADYTPYSCMKVILSNPPSQGDHHGCPFRHSDPELLKQKLQFYKVSPSSITQIMELVKGMHFQLACQKYFEVTHNVEDSSFSLSHPNQYFLESQKLLGGGKDIKKEVDAPQRSQETSQNVAEMTEDLDAFFQDG
;
A
#
# COMPACT_ATOMS: atom_id res chain seq x y z
N MET A 1 -18.74 10.63 24.69
CA MET A 1 -18.01 9.38 25.01
C MET A 1 -16.59 9.58 24.53
N SER A 2 -15.65 9.52 25.47
CA SER A 2 -14.35 10.18 25.39
C SER A 2 -13.43 9.57 24.33
N VAL A 3 -12.70 10.41 23.60
CA VAL A 3 -11.59 10.06 22.69
C VAL A 3 -10.61 9.03 23.30
N PHE A 4 -10.53 8.97 24.64
CA PHE A 4 -9.76 7.97 25.37
C PHE A 4 -10.18 6.52 25.15
N THR A 5 -11.45 6.24 24.86
CA THR A 5 -11.93 4.85 24.69
C THR A 5 -11.58 4.30 23.29
N LEU A 6 -11.42 5.18 22.30
CA LEU A 6 -11.06 4.78 20.93
C LEU A 6 -9.55 4.51 20.80
N THR A 7 -8.71 5.23 21.56
CA THR A 7 -7.24 5.01 21.60
C THR A 7 -6.88 3.64 22.17
N LEU A 8 -7.65 3.13 23.14
CA LEU A 8 -7.42 1.82 23.75
C LEU A 8 -7.76 0.64 22.82
N LEU A 9 -8.69 0.83 21.87
CA LEU A 9 -9.11 -0.26 20.98
C LEU A 9 -8.08 -0.57 19.88
N LEU A 10 -7.38 0.46 19.37
CA LEU A 10 -6.30 0.29 18.37
C LEU A 10 -5.00 -0.27 18.99
N CYS A 11 -4.77 -0.04 20.29
CA CYS A 11 -3.58 -0.52 20.99
C CYS A 11 -3.57 -2.05 21.19
N ARG A 12 -4.73 -2.71 21.08
CA ARG A 12 -4.87 -4.15 21.31
C ARG A 12 -4.52 -5.03 20.13
N SER A 13 -4.39 -4.46 18.93
CA SER A 13 -4.22 -5.26 17.72
C SER A 13 -2.78 -5.37 17.26
N HIS A 14 -1.93 -4.33 17.39
CA HIS A 14 -0.53 -4.33 16.94
C HIS A 14 0.38 -3.49 17.87
N PRO A 15 0.90 -4.04 18.99
CA PRO A 15 1.70 -3.30 19.97
C PRO A 15 3.08 -2.85 19.46
N HIS A 16 3.63 -3.49 18.43
CA HIS A 16 4.95 -3.14 17.88
C HIS A 16 4.94 -1.91 16.95
N VAL A 17 3.79 -1.59 16.33
CA VAL A 17 3.69 -0.48 15.37
C VAL A 17 3.47 0.86 16.08
N TRP A 18 2.85 0.84 17.27
CA TRP A 18 2.62 2.03 18.09
C TRP A 18 3.86 2.56 18.81
N LEU A 19 4.85 1.70 19.09
CA LEU A 19 6.06 2.08 19.83
C LEU A 19 7.06 2.90 19.00
N LEU A 20 7.11 2.73 17.67
CA LEU A 20 8.11 3.40 16.84
C LEU A 20 7.80 4.89 16.59
N PHE A 21 6.53 5.25 16.38
CA PHE A 21 6.15 6.65 16.13
C PHE A 21 6.13 7.51 17.40
N CYS A 22 6.06 6.90 18.59
CA CYS A 22 6.09 7.63 19.87
C CYS A 22 7.51 7.97 20.33
N SER A 23 8.55 7.42 19.69
CA SER A 23 9.95 7.61 20.10
C SER A 23 10.65 8.78 19.41
N PHE A 24 10.02 9.42 18.42
CA PHE A 24 10.60 10.55 17.70
C PHE A 24 10.05 11.87 18.26
N SER A 25 10.94 12.80 18.62
CA SER A 25 10.51 14.16 18.97
C SER A 25 10.11 14.92 17.71
N SER A 26 9.13 15.84 17.82
CA SER A 26 8.70 16.73 16.72
C SER A 26 9.86 17.29 15.89
N PRO A 27 10.92 17.89 16.49
CA PRO A 27 12.01 18.46 15.70
C PRO A 27 12.85 17.43 14.93
N GLN A 28 12.97 16.19 15.43
CA GLN A 28 13.67 15.14 14.70
C GLN A 28 12.85 14.73 13.46
N PHE A 29 11.53 14.61 13.60
CA PHE A 29 10.63 14.26 12.48
C PHE A 29 10.66 15.31 11.38
N ASP A 30 10.60 16.58 11.78
CA ASP A 30 10.59 17.70 10.86
C ASP A 30 11.88 17.76 10.03
N LYS A 31 13.03 17.48 10.66
CA LYS A 31 14.33 17.44 9.96
C LYS A 31 14.45 16.26 9.00
N ALA A 32 14.02 15.06 9.42
CA ALA A 32 14.28 13.83 8.67
C ALA A 32 13.20 13.51 7.61
N TYR A 33 11.93 13.87 7.84
CA TYR A 33 10.80 13.35 7.04
C TYR A 33 9.90 14.44 6.44
N ALA A 34 9.75 15.60 7.09
CA ALA A 34 8.75 16.58 6.66
C ALA A 34 9.04 17.21 5.28
N TYR A 35 10.32 17.34 4.89
CA TYR A 35 10.67 17.77 3.54
C TYR A 35 10.22 16.76 2.48
N GLY A 36 10.59 15.49 2.65
CA GLY A 36 10.24 14.42 1.70
C GLY A 36 8.72 14.29 1.51
N ILE A 37 7.94 14.38 2.59
CA ILE A 37 6.48 14.34 2.51
C ILE A 37 5.95 15.52 1.67
N ARG A 38 6.38 16.74 1.95
CA ARG A 38 5.94 17.92 1.17
C ARG A 38 6.34 17.80 -0.30
N HIS A 39 7.51 17.25 -0.59
CA HIS A 39 7.95 16.99 -1.95
C HIS A 39 7.06 15.99 -2.68
N MET A 40 6.69 14.87 -2.04
CA MET A 40 5.77 13.87 -2.63
C MET A 40 4.37 14.45 -2.94
N TYR A 41 3.92 15.45 -2.18
CA TYR A 41 2.67 16.17 -2.47
C TYR A 41 2.85 17.34 -3.46
N GLY A 42 4.02 17.45 -4.09
CA GLY A 42 4.34 18.53 -5.04
C GLY A 42 4.36 19.92 -4.41
N LYS A 43 4.54 20.02 -3.08
CA LYS A 43 4.59 21.30 -2.36
C LYS A 43 6.00 21.91 -2.31
N GLU A 44 7.01 21.15 -2.72
CA GLU A 44 8.43 21.56 -2.78
C GLU A 44 9.06 21.08 -4.11
N GLY A 45 10.23 21.60 -4.47
CA GLY A 45 10.98 21.17 -5.66
C GLY A 45 10.27 21.47 -7.00
N LYS A 46 10.35 20.53 -7.97
CA LYS A 46 9.72 20.65 -9.32
C LYS A 46 8.19 20.69 -9.27
N ARG A 47 7.57 20.51 -8.08
CA ARG A 47 6.12 20.41 -7.89
C ARG A 47 5.48 19.33 -8.77
N ALA A 48 6.17 18.19 -8.88
CA ALA A 48 5.70 17.06 -9.66
C ALA A 48 4.50 16.40 -8.98
N ASP A 49 3.54 15.95 -9.78
CA ASP A 49 2.38 15.18 -9.33
C ASP A 49 2.74 13.69 -9.29
N TYR A 50 3.13 13.21 -8.11
CA TYR A 50 3.57 11.83 -7.92
C TYR A 50 2.37 10.88 -7.92
N THR A 51 2.15 10.22 -9.06
CA THR A 51 1.10 9.22 -9.17
C THR A 51 1.44 7.97 -8.36
N PRO A 52 0.51 7.44 -7.54
CA PRO A 52 0.67 6.17 -6.84
C PRO A 52 1.02 5.01 -7.77
N TYR A 53 1.70 3.99 -7.24
CA TYR A 53 2.15 2.86 -8.03
C TYR A 53 1.02 1.87 -8.35
N SER A 54 0.96 1.44 -9.61
CA SER A 54 0.08 0.35 -10.06
C SER A 54 0.53 -1.00 -9.53
N CYS A 55 -0.36 -2.00 -9.51
CA CYS A 55 -0.02 -3.36 -9.07
C CYS A 55 1.17 -3.92 -9.86
N MET A 56 1.19 -3.72 -11.18
CA MET A 56 2.30 -4.19 -12.03
C MET A 56 3.63 -3.56 -11.61
N LYS A 57 3.65 -2.25 -11.34
CA LYS A 57 4.86 -1.59 -10.84
C LYS A 57 5.26 -2.17 -9.48
N VAL A 58 4.34 -2.34 -8.54
CA VAL A 58 4.61 -2.90 -7.21
C VAL A 58 5.09 -4.37 -7.26
N ILE A 59 4.68 -5.15 -8.26
CA ILE A 59 5.04 -6.56 -8.44
C ILE A 59 6.40 -6.72 -9.13
N LEU A 60 6.74 -5.84 -10.09
CA LEU A 60 7.90 -6.00 -10.95
C LEU A 60 9.08 -5.06 -10.63
N SER A 61 8.83 -3.95 -9.94
CA SER A 61 9.90 -3.02 -9.51
C SER A 61 10.53 -3.47 -8.19
N ASN A 62 11.58 -2.75 -7.77
CA ASN A 62 12.37 -2.92 -6.53
C ASN A 62 11.84 -3.99 -5.57
N PRO A 63 12.34 -5.23 -5.66
CA PRO A 63 11.95 -6.28 -4.72
C PRO A 63 12.35 -5.86 -3.29
N PRO A 64 11.53 -6.15 -2.28
CA PRO A 64 11.84 -5.81 -0.89
C PRO A 64 13.03 -6.62 -0.37
N SER A 65 13.91 -5.97 0.38
CA SER A 65 15.02 -6.58 1.12
C SER A 65 14.62 -6.90 2.56
N GLN A 66 15.54 -7.52 3.34
CA GLN A 66 15.29 -7.78 4.75
C GLN A 66 15.06 -6.45 5.51
N GLY A 67 13.94 -6.36 6.23
CA GLY A 67 13.53 -5.13 6.93
C GLY A 67 12.57 -4.25 6.13
N ASP A 68 12.40 -4.50 4.83
CA ASP A 68 11.46 -3.77 3.99
C ASP A 68 10.03 -4.33 4.09
N HIS A 69 9.05 -3.44 3.96
CA HIS A 69 7.63 -3.77 4.01
C HIS A 69 6.85 -3.36 2.75
N HIS A 70 7.54 -2.95 1.68
CA HIS A 70 6.91 -2.65 0.39
C HIS A 70 6.76 -3.89 -0.50
N GLY A 71 6.06 -3.71 -1.62
CA GLY A 71 5.88 -4.75 -2.63
C GLY A 71 4.55 -5.50 -2.50
N CYS A 72 4.36 -6.48 -3.39
CA CYS A 72 3.15 -7.30 -3.42
C CYS A 72 3.29 -8.51 -2.49
N PRO A 73 2.44 -8.69 -1.46
CA PRO A 73 2.51 -9.83 -0.55
C PRO A 73 2.37 -11.18 -1.28
N PHE A 74 1.53 -11.25 -2.31
CA PHE A 74 1.32 -12.46 -3.10
C PHE A 74 2.53 -12.87 -3.94
N ARG A 75 3.51 -11.97 -4.13
CA ARG A 75 4.74 -12.23 -4.89
C ARG A 75 5.97 -12.35 -4.01
N HIS A 76 6.13 -11.44 -3.06
CA HIS A 76 7.38 -11.27 -2.30
C HIS A 76 7.35 -11.92 -0.92
N SER A 77 6.16 -12.25 -0.38
CA SER A 77 6.11 -13.04 0.86
C SER A 77 6.34 -14.51 0.55
N ASP A 78 7.06 -15.17 1.44
CA ASP A 78 7.21 -16.62 1.45
C ASP A 78 5.83 -17.32 1.52
N PRO A 79 5.61 -18.44 0.80
CA PRO A 79 4.31 -19.13 0.75
C PRO A 79 3.77 -19.55 2.12
N GLU A 80 4.64 -20.03 3.01
CA GLU A 80 4.26 -20.45 4.36
C GLU A 80 3.86 -19.24 5.20
N LEU A 81 4.62 -18.14 5.10
CA LEU A 81 4.29 -16.88 5.77
C LEU A 81 2.98 -16.26 5.24
N LEU A 82 2.77 -16.31 3.93
CA LEU A 82 1.54 -15.81 3.30
C LEU A 82 0.32 -16.59 3.81
N LYS A 83 0.43 -17.92 3.90
CA LYS A 83 -0.62 -18.78 4.45
C LYS A 83 -0.95 -18.43 5.89
N GLN A 84 0.06 -18.23 6.74
CA GLN A 84 -0.14 -17.80 8.13
C GLN A 84 -0.85 -16.44 8.22
N LYS A 85 -0.46 -15.47 7.39
CA LYS A 85 -1.13 -14.16 7.32
C LYS A 85 -2.59 -14.29 6.91
N LEU A 86 -2.89 -15.07 5.87
CA LEU A 86 -4.27 -15.30 5.42
C LEU A 86 -5.12 -16.00 6.49
N GLN A 87 -4.55 -16.95 7.24
CA GLN A 87 -5.22 -17.57 8.38
C GLN A 87 -5.52 -16.56 9.49
N PHE A 88 -4.57 -15.67 9.79
CA PHE A 88 -4.76 -14.60 10.76
C PHE A 88 -5.88 -13.63 10.35
N TYR A 89 -6.02 -13.36 9.05
CA TYR A 89 -7.12 -12.56 8.49
C TYR A 89 -8.47 -13.31 8.42
N LYS A 90 -8.56 -14.50 9.01
CA LYS A 90 -9.78 -15.33 9.07
C LYS A 90 -10.32 -15.74 7.70
N VAL A 91 -9.44 -15.86 6.70
CA VAL A 91 -9.79 -16.41 5.39
C VAL A 91 -10.06 -17.90 5.52
N SER A 92 -11.11 -18.40 4.87
CA SER A 92 -11.46 -19.81 4.95
C SER A 92 -10.34 -20.71 4.39
N PRO A 93 -10.08 -21.90 4.97
CA PRO A 93 -9.01 -22.78 4.49
C PRO A 93 -9.14 -23.19 3.02
N SER A 94 -10.37 -23.35 2.52
CA SER A 94 -10.63 -23.64 1.11
C SER A 94 -10.25 -22.47 0.20
N SER A 95 -10.61 -21.23 0.59
CA SER A 95 -10.22 -20.02 -0.14
C SER A 95 -8.71 -19.80 -0.11
N ILE A 96 -8.04 -20.09 1.01
CA ILE A 96 -6.58 -20.00 1.10
C ILE A 96 -5.93 -20.91 0.06
N THR A 97 -6.39 -22.16 -0.07
CA THR A 97 -5.86 -23.09 -1.08
C THR A 97 -6.04 -22.53 -2.50
N GLN A 98 -7.19 -21.94 -2.82
CA GLN A 98 -7.43 -21.32 -4.13
C GLN A 98 -6.50 -20.13 -4.39
N ILE A 99 -6.32 -19.25 -3.39
CA ILE A 99 -5.40 -18.11 -3.47
C ILE A 99 -3.96 -18.59 -3.69
N MET A 100 -3.53 -19.62 -2.96
CA MET A 100 -2.18 -20.18 -3.10
C MET A 100 -1.97 -20.82 -4.48
N GLU A 101 -3.01 -21.43 -5.08
CA GLU A 101 -2.94 -21.96 -6.44
C GLU A 101 -2.75 -20.84 -7.48
N LEU A 102 -3.47 -19.73 -7.33
CA LEU A 102 -3.29 -18.54 -8.17
C LEU A 102 -1.88 -17.95 -8.04
N VAL A 103 -1.32 -17.92 -6.82
CA VAL A 103 0.06 -17.49 -6.56
C VAL A 103 1.07 -18.38 -7.27
N LYS A 104 0.89 -19.71 -7.23
CA LYS A 104 1.73 -20.66 -7.96
C LYS A 104 1.66 -20.48 -9.47
N GLY A 105 0.47 -20.15 -9.99
CA GLY A 105 0.26 -19.77 -11.39
C GLY A 105 0.79 -18.36 -11.76
N MET A 106 1.45 -17.66 -10.83
CA MET A 106 1.89 -16.27 -10.98
C MET A 106 0.77 -15.27 -11.26
N HIS A 107 -0.47 -15.61 -10.94
CA HIS A 107 -1.64 -14.76 -11.09
C HIS A 107 -1.86 -13.89 -9.84
N PHE A 108 -0.88 -13.05 -9.49
CA PHE A 108 -0.87 -12.29 -8.23
C PHE A 108 -2.04 -11.31 -8.09
N GLN A 109 -2.46 -10.67 -9.18
CA GLN A 109 -3.60 -9.76 -9.19
C GLN A 109 -4.91 -10.51 -8.93
N LEU A 110 -5.09 -11.68 -9.54
CA LEU A 110 -6.25 -12.55 -9.30
C LEU A 110 -6.26 -13.11 -7.88
N ALA A 111 -5.08 -13.45 -7.33
CA ALA A 111 -4.97 -13.85 -5.93
C ALA A 111 -5.44 -12.73 -4.97
N CYS A 112 -5.06 -11.48 -5.26
CA CYS A 112 -5.50 -10.31 -4.50
C CYS A 112 -7.01 -10.03 -4.68
N GLN A 113 -7.54 -10.23 -5.88
CA GLN A 113 -8.98 -10.14 -6.15
C GLN A 113 -9.77 -11.24 -5.41
N LYS A 114 -9.26 -12.47 -5.40
CA LYS A 114 -9.90 -13.56 -4.66
C LYS A 114 -9.93 -13.29 -3.16
N TYR A 115 -8.86 -12.69 -2.63
CA TYR A 115 -8.83 -12.21 -1.27
C TYR A 115 -9.87 -11.11 -1.01
N PHE A 116 -10.06 -10.17 -1.93
CA PHE A 116 -11.10 -9.14 -1.85
C PHE A 116 -12.50 -9.76 -1.71
N GLU A 117 -12.85 -10.70 -2.58
CA GLU A 117 -14.13 -11.40 -2.58
C GLU A 117 -14.43 -12.08 -1.24
N VAL A 118 -13.44 -12.80 -0.71
CA VAL A 118 -13.60 -13.55 0.54
C VAL A 118 -13.71 -12.63 1.74
N THR A 119 -12.96 -11.52 1.76
CA THR A 119 -12.99 -10.57 2.89
C THR A 119 -14.23 -9.68 2.90
N HIS A 120 -14.82 -9.39 1.73
CA HIS A 120 -16.05 -8.60 1.61
C HIS A 120 -17.31 -9.45 1.49
N ASN A 121 -17.18 -10.78 1.48
CA ASN A 121 -18.27 -11.74 1.32
C ASN A 121 -19.11 -11.47 0.05
N VAL A 122 -18.42 -11.24 -1.08
CA VAL A 122 -19.01 -11.03 -2.41
C VAL A 122 -18.59 -12.17 -3.31
N GLU A 123 -19.54 -12.78 -4.03
CA GLU A 123 -19.27 -13.96 -4.84
C GLU A 123 -18.49 -13.65 -6.13
N ASP A 124 -18.70 -12.47 -6.72
CA ASP A 124 -17.94 -12.00 -7.87
C ASP A 124 -17.72 -10.49 -7.80
N SER A 125 -16.45 -10.09 -7.90
CA SER A 125 -16.07 -8.68 -8.02
C SER A 125 -16.15 -8.25 -9.50
N SER A 126 -17.03 -7.30 -9.83
CA SER A 126 -17.30 -6.89 -11.23
C SER A 126 -16.18 -6.07 -11.89
N PHE A 127 -14.99 -6.01 -11.30
CA PHE A 127 -13.87 -5.19 -11.77
C PHE A 127 -12.58 -6.00 -11.81
N SER A 128 -11.68 -5.70 -12.74
CA SER A 128 -10.33 -6.27 -12.73
C SER A 128 -9.40 -5.41 -11.87
N LEU A 129 -8.75 -6.04 -10.89
CA LEU A 129 -7.86 -5.33 -9.98
C LEU A 129 -6.52 -5.00 -10.64
N SER A 130 -6.24 -3.70 -10.84
CA SER A 130 -5.01 -3.23 -11.48
C SER A 130 -4.17 -2.27 -10.64
N HIS A 131 -4.76 -1.68 -9.59
CA HIS A 131 -4.13 -0.67 -8.75
C HIS A 131 -4.52 -0.82 -7.27
N PRO A 132 -3.60 -0.65 -6.29
CA PRO A 132 -3.94 -0.70 -4.86
C PRO A 132 -5.04 0.29 -4.45
N ASN A 133 -4.97 1.54 -4.91
CA ASN A 133 -6.05 2.51 -4.68
C ASN A 133 -7.41 2.07 -5.25
N GLN A 134 -7.44 1.31 -6.35
CA GLN A 134 -8.69 0.76 -6.88
C GLN A 134 -9.30 -0.25 -5.90
N TYR A 135 -8.48 -1.16 -5.34
CA TYR A 135 -8.92 -2.06 -4.27
C TYR A 135 -9.58 -1.30 -3.12
N PHE A 136 -8.92 -0.23 -2.65
CA PHE A 136 -9.42 0.58 -1.54
C PHE A 136 -10.73 1.28 -1.88
N LEU A 137 -10.83 1.90 -3.05
CA LEU A 137 -12.05 2.60 -3.46
C LEU A 137 -13.24 1.64 -3.59
N GLU A 138 -13.04 0.46 -4.20
CA GLU A 138 -14.12 -0.53 -4.31
C GLU A 138 -14.50 -1.13 -2.95
N SER A 139 -13.51 -1.38 -2.08
CA SER A 139 -13.74 -1.81 -0.69
C SER A 139 -14.59 -0.80 0.08
N GLN A 140 -14.26 0.49 -0.04
CA GLN A 140 -15.00 1.57 0.61
C GLN A 140 -16.42 1.71 0.09
N LYS A 141 -16.69 1.45 -1.19
CA LYS A 141 -18.05 1.46 -1.73
C LYS A 141 -18.91 0.34 -1.11
N LEU A 142 -18.33 -0.85 -0.92
CA LEU A 142 -19.03 -1.99 -0.33
C LEU A 142 -19.31 -1.80 1.17
N LEU A 143 -18.34 -1.25 1.91
CA LEU A 143 -18.48 -1.02 3.36
C LEU A 143 -19.27 0.26 3.68
N GLY A 144 -19.20 1.28 2.82
CA GLY A 144 -19.70 2.63 3.06
C GLY A 144 -21.17 2.86 2.74
N GLY A 145 -21.92 1.84 2.26
CA GLY A 145 -23.36 1.93 2.04
C GLY A 145 -23.77 3.13 1.18
N GLY A 146 -23.32 3.18 -0.07
CA GLY A 146 -23.91 4.06 -1.10
C GLY A 146 -23.91 5.57 -0.80
N LYS A 147 -22.92 6.11 -0.07
CA LYS A 147 -22.68 7.55 -0.09
C LYS A 147 -21.69 7.86 -1.20
N ASP A 148 -22.23 8.32 -2.32
CA ASP A 148 -21.48 8.81 -3.48
C ASP A 148 -20.45 9.87 -3.05
N ILE A 149 -19.19 9.46 -2.94
CA ILE A 149 -18.07 10.40 -3.01
C ILE A 149 -18.01 10.82 -4.47
N LYS A 150 -18.60 11.99 -4.77
CA LYS A 150 -18.57 12.62 -6.08
C LYS A 150 -17.13 12.66 -6.60
N LYS A 151 -16.88 11.88 -7.64
CA LYS A 151 -15.72 12.03 -8.53
C LYS A 151 -15.92 13.32 -9.32
N GLU A 152 -15.07 14.33 -9.09
CA GLU A 152 -14.68 15.18 -10.21
C GLU A 152 -13.54 14.48 -10.93
N VAL A 153 -13.88 13.96 -12.11
CA VAL A 153 -12.94 13.60 -13.15
C VAL A 153 -12.74 14.88 -13.95
N ASP A 154 -11.52 15.39 -14.00
CA ASP A 154 -11.10 16.15 -15.17
C ASP A 154 -9.68 15.72 -15.57
N ALA A 155 -9.57 15.39 -16.85
CA ALA A 155 -8.35 15.18 -17.61
C ALA A 155 -8.73 15.56 -19.05
N PRO A 156 -7.83 16.18 -19.85
CA PRO A 156 -6.81 15.34 -20.48
C PRO A 156 -5.43 15.98 -20.78
N GLN A 157 -4.41 15.10 -20.66
CA GLN A 157 -3.20 14.89 -21.48
C GLN A 157 -2.12 15.98 -21.61
N ARG A 158 -0.83 15.57 -21.45
CA ARG A 158 0.10 15.31 -22.60
C ARG A 158 1.54 14.94 -22.18
N SER A 159 2.03 13.86 -22.81
CA SER A 159 3.40 13.46 -23.22
C SER A 159 4.58 13.36 -22.24
N GLN A 160 5.12 12.12 -22.20
CA GLN A 160 6.53 11.73 -22.32
C GLN A 160 7.57 12.52 -21.52
N GLU A 161 8.17 11.88 -20.49
CA GLU A 161 9.55 12.16 -20.10
C GLU A 161 10.22 10.93 -19.45
N THR A 162 10.93 10.21 -20.32
CA THR A 162 12.25 9.57 -20.24
C THR A 162 12.77 8.99 -18.92
N SER A 163 13.24 7.74 -19.02
CA SER A 163 13.94 6.89 -18.05
C SER A 163 15.29 7.41 -17.50
N GLN A 164 15.52 8.73 -17.47
CA GLN A 164 16.76 9.31 -16.96
C GLN A 164 16.61 9.92 -15.55
N ASN A 165 15.39 10.25 -15.11
CA ASN A 165 15.14 10.88 -13.79
C ASN A 165 15.13 9.90 -12.60
N VAL A 166 15.32 8.60 -12.82
CA VAL A 166 15.29 7.59 -11.74
C VAL A 166 16.66 7.45 -11.07
N ALA A 167 17.75 7.71 -11.78
CA ALA A 167 19.12 7.60 -11.23
C ALA A 167 19.49 8.78 -10.33
N GLU A 168 19.03 9.99 -10.68
CA GLU A 168 19.33 11.22 -9.92
C GLU A 168 18.57 11.27 -8.57
N MET A 169 17.44 10.56 -8.46
CA MET A 169 16.61 10.54 -7.26
C MET A 169 17.16 9.64 -6.13
N THR A 170 18.03 8.69 -6.46
CA THR A 170 18.71 7.83 -5.47
C THR A 170 19.96 8.48 -4.91
N GLU A 171 20.68 9.28 -5.69
CA GLU A 171 21.94 9.90 -5.24
C GLU A 171 21.72 11.00 -4.20
N ASP A 172 20.65 11.79 -4.31
CA ASP A 172 20.36 12.89 -3.37
C ASP A 172 19.79 12.37 -2.03
N LEU A 173 19.08 11.24 -2.07
CA LEU A 173 18.56 10.61 -0.85
C LEU A 173 19.68 9.88 -0.08
N ASP A 174 20.60 9.21 -0.78
CA ASP A 174 21.73 8.50 -0.16
C ASP A 174 22.79 9.46 0.40
N ALA A 175 23.01 10.63 -0.23
CA ALA A 175 23.91 11.66 0.28
C ALA A 175 23.42 12.25 1.62
N PHE A 176 22.11 12.35 1.83
CA PHE A 176 21.55 12.92 3.06
C PHE A 176 21.64 11.98 4.28
N PHE A 177 21.68 10.65 4.07
CA PHE A 177 21.81 9.68 5.17
C PHE A 177 23.27 9.45 5.63
N GLN A 178 24.28 10.00 4.93
CA GLN A 178 25.69 9.83 5.29
C GLN A 178 26.30 10.98 6.09
N ASP A 179 25.67 12.15 6.14
CA ASP A 179 26.13 13.33 6.90
C ASP A 179 25.36 13.55 8.23
N GLY A 180 24.75 12.49 8.77
CA GLY A 180 23.98 12.50 10.03
C GLY A 180 24.69 11.86 11.21
#